data_AF-A0A397SVH7-F1
#
_entry.id   AF-A0A397SVH7-F1
#
_cell.length_a   1.000
_cell.length_b   1.000
_cell.length_c   1.000
_cell.angle_alpha   90.00
_cell.angle_beta   90.00
_cell.angle_gamma   90.00
#
_symmetry.space_group_name_H-M   'P 1'
#
loop_
_entity.id
_entity.type
_entity.pdbx_description
1 polymer ?
#
loop_
_entity_poly.entity_id
_entity_poly.type
_entity_poly.pdbx_seq_one_letter_code
_entity_poly.pdbx_strand_id
1 'polypeptide(L)' 'MSYAKEGSLRKYLSNLVKLNWYDKLQLLKKIILGLKTIHESDLVHCDLHDGNILISDN' A
#
# COMPACT_ATOMS: atom_id res chain seq x y z
N MET A 1 8.48 1.45 14.77
CA MET A 1 7.56 1.18 13.65
C MET A 1 6.15 1.06 14.21
N SER A 2 5.17 1.67 13.56
CA SER A 2 3.76 1.39 13.85
C SER A 2 3.41 -0.02 13.39
N TYR A 3 2.50 -0.68 14.11
CA TYR A 3 2.01 -2.00 13.74
C TYR A 3 0.88 -1.87 12.70
N ALA A 4 1.12 -2.39 11.51
CA ALA A 4 0.13 -2.47 10.44
C ALA A 4 -0.84 -3.63 10.72
N LYS A 5 -1.94 -3.32 11.42
CA LYS A 5 -2.88 -4.32 11.96
C LYS A 5 -3.53 -5.21 10.89
N GLU A 6 -3.79 -4.66 9.71
CA GLU A 6 -4.37 -5.38 8.57
C GLU A 6 -3.31 -6.22 7.80
N GLY A 7 -2.03 -6.09 8.17
CA GLY A 7 -0.94 -6.83 7.56
C GLY A 7 -0.62 -6.33 6.14
N SER A 8 -0.31 -7.26 5.23
CA SER A 8 0.03 -6.93 3.85
C SER A 8 -1.21 -6.78 2.97
N LEU A 9 -1.07 -6.04 1.86
CA LEU A 9 -2.11 -5.89 0.84
C LEU A 9 -2.59 -7.25 0.34
N ARG A 10 -1.68 -8.23 0.21
CA ARG A 10 -2.00 -9.62 -0.11
C ARG A 10 -3.02 -10.24 0.86
N LYS A 11 -2.84 -10.04 2.17
CA LYS A 11 -3.79 -10.51 3.20
C LYS A 11 -5.09 -9.70 3.18
N TYR A 12 -5.01 -8.43 2.82
CA TYR A 12 -6.15 -7.50 2.76
C TYR A 12 -7.00 -7.63 1.48
N LEU A 13 -6.61 -8.44 0.48
CA LEU A 13 -7.31 -8.55 -0.81
C LEU A 13 -8.82 -8.83 -0.70
N SER A 14 -9.24 -9.67 0.24
CA SER A 14 -10.65 -10.01 0.45
C SER A 14 -11.49 -8.81 0.94
N ASN A 15 -10.88 -7.89 1.69
CA ASN A 15 -11.49 -6.64 2.11
C ASN A 15 -11.46 -5.61 0.98
N LEU A 16 -10.34 -5.54 0.26
CA LEU A 16 -10.17 -4.64 -0.88
C LEU A 16 -11.26 -4.84 -1.95
N VAL A 17 -11.65 -6.09 -2.24
CA VAL A 17 -12.71 -6.38 -3.23
C VAL A 17 -14.04 -5.72 -2.86
N LYS A 18 -14.35 -5.64 -1.55
CA LYS A 18 -15.59 -5.04 -1.01
C LYS A 18 -15.58 -3.51 -1.01
N LEU A 19 -14.40 -2.89 -1.15
CA LEU A 19 -14.29 -1.43 -1.19
C LEU A 19 -14.87 -0.86 -2.50
N ASN A 20 -15.41 0.35 -2.41
CA ASN A 20 -15.87 1.08 -3.58
C ASN A 20 -14.68 1.50 -4.45
N TRP A 21 -14.97 1.98 -5.67
CA TRP A 21 -13.91 2.34 -6.62
C TRP A 21 -13.06 3.53 -6.14
N TYR A 22 -13.67 4.49 -5.44
CA TYR A 22 -12.97 5.65 -4.92
C TYR A 22 -11.93 5.25 -3.86
N ASP A 23 -12.26 4.35 -2.94
CA ASP A 23 -11.34 3.86 -1.91
C ASP A 23 -10.15 3.11 -2.53
N LYS A 24 -10.41 2.30 -3.58
CA LYS A 24 -9.37 1.62 -4.36
C LYS A 24 -8.41 2.62 -5.02
N LEU A 25 -8.94 3.71 -5.57
CA LEU A 25 -8.13 4.80 -6.14
C LEU A 25 -7.31 5.52 -5.06
N GLN A 26 -7.88 5.76 -3.87
CA GLN A 26 -7.13 6.37 -2.76
C GLN A 26 -5.98 5.48 -2.29
N LEU A 27 -6.21 4.16 -2.20
CA LEU A 27 -5.14 3.21 -1.88
C LEU A 27 -4.02 3.26 -2.94
N LEU A 28 -4.36 3.25 -4.22
CA LEU A 28 -3.38 3.35 -5.31
C LEU A 28 -2.58 4.67 -5.23
N LYS A 29 -3.27 5.79 -4.96
CA LYS A 29 -2.62 7.09 -4.76
C LYS A 29 -1.63 7.06 -3.59
N LYS A 30 -1.98 6.43 -2.47
CA LYS A 30 -1.08 6.25 -1.31
C LYS A 30 0.17 5.44 -1.70
N ILE A 31 0.01 4.34 -2.45
CA ILE A 31 1.14 3.51 -2.94
C ILE A 31 2.07 4.32 -3.84
N ILE A 32 1.50 5.05 -4.82
CA ILE A 32 2.27 5.89 -5.75
C ILE A 32 3.04 6.97 -4.99
N LEU A 33 2.43 7.60 -3.98
CA LEU A 33 3.09 8.63 -3.18
C LEU A 33 4.27 8.05 -2.39
N GLY A 34 4.13 6.85 -1.81
CA GLY A 34 5.23 6.17 -1.14
C GLY A 34 6.40 5.86 -2.08
N LEU A 35 6.11 5.36 -3.29
CA LEU A 35 7.13 5.12 -4.32
C LEU A 35 7.81 6.41 -4.78
N LYS A 36 7.04 7.48 -4.94
CA LYS A 36 7.58 8.80 -5.27
C LYS A 36 8.58 9.26 -4.21
N THR A 37 8.27 9.12 -2.92
CA THR A 37 9.20 9.47 -1.82
C THR A 37 10.50 8.65 -1.87
N ILE A 38 10.41 7.35 -2.19
CA ILE A 38 11.59 6.49 -2.37
C ILE A 38 12.44 7.00 -3.54
N HIS A 39 11.81 7.27 -4.69
CA HIS A 39 12.51 7.75 -5.88
C HIS A 39 13.11 9.15 -5.71
N GLU A 40 12.44 10.06 -4.98
CA GLU A 40 12.98 11.39 -4.63
C GLU A 40 14.20 11.31 -3.70
N SER A 41 14.44 10.14 -3.10
CA SER A 41 15.64 9.85 -2.30
C SER A 41 16.73 9.11 -3.09
N ASP A 42 16.64 9.09 -4.43
CA ASP A 42 17.52 8.36 -5.35
C ASP A 42 17.58 6.83 -5.08
N LEU A 43 16.52 6.28 -4.49
CA LEU A 43 16.38 4.85 -4.20
C LEU A 43 15.35 4.20 -5.14
N VAL A 44 15.45 2.88 -5.29
CA VAL A 44 14.45 2.04 -5.97
C VAL A 44 13.97 1.00 -4.96
N HIS A 45 12.65 0.76 -4.88
CA HIS A 45 12.10 -0.20 -3.91
C HIS A 45 12.63 -1.64 -4.13
N CYS A 46 12.92 -2.01 -5.39
CA CYS A 46 13.50 -3.29 -5.85
C CYS A 46 12.67 -4.57 -5.60
N ASP A 47 11.74 -4.57 -4.64
CA ASP A 47 10.89 -5.73 -4.31
C ASP A 47 9.42 -5.32 -4.09
N LEU A 48 8.87 -4.53 -5.03
CA LEU A 48 7.50 -4.03 -4.92
C LEU A 48 6.50 -5.10 -5.34
N HIS A 49 5.77 -5.65 -4.37
CA HIS A 49 4.64 -6.55 -4.60
C HIS A 49 3.61 -6.45 -3.47
N ASP A 50 2.43 -7.02 -3.65
CA ASP A 50 1.30 -7.00 -2.70
C ASP A 50 1.65 -7.49 -1.27
N GLY A 51 2.65 -8.35 -1.13
CA GLY A 51 3.18 -8.79 0.16
C GLY A 51 3.98 -7.76 0.95
N ASN A 52 4.57 -6.78 0.27
CA ASN A 52 5.44 -5.76 0.86
C ASN A 52 4.75 -4.39 1.01
N ILE A 53 3.47 -4.31 0.61
CA ILE A 53 2.62 -3.15 0.86
C ILE A 53 1.86 -3.41 2.16
N LEU A 54 2.12 -2.63 3.21
CA LEU A 54 1.46 -2.77 4.50
C LEU A 54 0.20 -1.89 4.59
N ILE A 55 -0.86 -2.42 5.17
CA ILE A 55 -2.16 -1.76 5.37
C ILE A 55 -2.38 -1.50 6.86
N SER A 56 -2.82 -0.29 7.18
CA SER A 56 -3.14 0.15 8.53
C SER A 56 -4.50 0.85 8.55
N ASP A 57 -5.16 0.87 9.70
CA ASP A 57 -6.51 1.41 9.93
C ASP A 57 -6.65 2.96 9.76
N ASN A 58 -5.69 3.64 9.13
CA ASN A 58 -5.64 5.12 8.99
C ASN A 58 -5.67 5.62 7.52
#